data_AF-A0A260BW17-F1
#
_entry.id   AF-A0A260BW17-F1
#
_cell.length_a   1.000
_cell.length_b   1.000
_cell.length_c   1.000
_cell.angle_alpha   90.00
_cell.angle_beta   90.00
_cell.angle_gamma   90.00
#
_symmetry.space_group_name_H-M   'P 1'
#
loop_
_entity.id
_entity.type
_entity.pdbx_description
1 polymer ?
#
loop_
_entity_poly.entity_id
_entity_poly.type
_entity_poly.pdbx_seq_one_letter_code
_entity_poly.pdbx_strand_id
1 'polypeptide(L)'
;MSVNTDMPDTVVDPSELGAIGESRHSKRVLLVWDAPNLDMGLGAILGGRPTAAYRPRFDALGRWLLSRTAELSTSGTATLEPEATVFTNIAPGSADVVRPWVEALRNVGFAVFAKPKVDEDSDVDADMLDHIDFRNRDGGLAGVMVASADGQAFKGPLEAIAATGVPVQVLGFREHASWAVTSDILEFLDLEDIPGVFREPLPRVSLDSLPDEGAWLQPFRPLSALLVGRQGVS
;
A
#
# COMPACT_ATOMS: atom_id res chain seq x y z
N MET A 1 -70.10 30.70 -30.18
CA MET A 1 -69.00 31.31 -29.39
C MET A 1 -68.20 30.17 -28.80
N SER A 2 -66.97 30.03 -29.28
CA SER A 2 -65.98 29.04 -28.88
C SER A 2 -65.46 29.29 -27.47
N VAL A 3 -65.03 28.23 -26.79
CA VAL A 3 -63.70 28.15 -26.17
C VAL A 3 -63.37 26.67 -25.92
N ASN A 4 -62.58 26.07 -26.82
CA ASN A 4 -61.81 24.88 -26.51
C ASN A 4 -60.53 25.35 -25.82
N THR A 5 -60.25 24.81 -24.65
CA THR A 5 -59.02 25.12 -23.90
C THR A 5 -57.98 24.08 -24.31
N ASP A 6 -56.97 24.55 -25.01
CA ASP A 6 -55.81 23.78 -25.48
C ASP A 6 -54.88 23.54 -24.29
N MET A 7 -54.72 22.29 -23.86
CA MET A 7 -53.65 21.89 -22.95
C MET A 7 -52.47 21.44 -23.80
N PRO A 8 -51.25 21.99 -23.62
CA PRO A 8 -50.11 21.53 -24.37
C PRO A 8 -49.72 20.11 -23.91
N ASP A 9 -49.76 19.16 -24.83
CA ASP A 9 -49.04 17.88 -24.73
C ASP A 9 -47.54 18.21 -24.71
N THR A 10 -46.97 18.40 -23.52
CA THR A 10 -45.52 18.30 -23.33
C THR A 10 -45.13 16.84 -23.48
N VAL A 11 -44.87 16.45 -24.72
CA VAL A 11 -44.11 15.23 -25.04
C VAL A 11 -42.71 15.46 -24.50
N VAL A 12 -42.42 14.89 -23.33
CA VAL A 12 -41.05 14.80 -22.83
C VAL A 12 -40.30 13.87 -23.77
N ASP A 13 -39.27 14.39 -24.44
CA ASP A 13 -38.42 13.60 -25.32
C ASP A 13 -37.74 12.48 -24.50
N PRO A 14 -37.89 11.19 -24.87
CA PRO A 14 -37.19 10.10 -24.19
C PRO A 14 -35.66 10.26 -24.20
N SER A 15 -35.11 11.13 -25.05
CA SER A 15 -33.69 11.45 -25.11
C SER A 15 -33.19 12.28 -23.91
N GLU A 16 -34.06 13.03 -23.20
CA GLU A 16 -33.67 13.82 -22.01
C GLU A 16 -33.62 12.98 -20.73
N LEU A 17 -34.33 11.84 -20.67
CA LEU A 17 -34.24 10.87 -19.57
C LEU A 17 -33.01 9.94 -19.66
N GLY A 18 -32.33 9.93 -20.82
CA GLY A 18 -31.13 9.14 -21.06
C GLY A 18 -29.82 9.79 -20.56
N ALA A 19 -29.85 11.06 -20.16
CA ALA A 19 -28.65 11.83 -19.78
C ALA A 19 -28.35 11.88 -18.27
N ILE A 20 -29.06 11.10 -17.45
CA ILE A 20 -28.82 10.96 -15.99
C ILE A 20 -28.04 9.70 -15.61
N GLY A 21 -27.44 9.04 -16.59
CA GLY A 21 -26.68 7.81 -16.42
C GLY A 21 -25.46 7.74 -17.32
N GLU A 22 -24.71 8.84 -17.50
CA GLU A 22 -23.29 8.67 -17.76
C GLU A 22 -22.74 7.91 -16.55
N SER A 23 -22.43 6.63 -16.74
CA SER A 23 -21.65 5.87 -15.77
C SER A 23 -20.38 6.67 -15.53
N ARG A 24 -20.35 7.48 -14.45
CA ARG A 24 -19.10 8.04 -13.94
C ARG A 24 -18.21 6.83 -13.74
N HIS A 25 -17.28 6.60 -14.67
CA HIS A 25 -16.34 5.50 -14.56
C HIS A 25 -15.54 5.76 -13.28
N SER A 26 -15.90 5.06 -12.21
CA SER A 26 -15.18 5.10 -10.95
C SER A 26 -13.85 4.39 -11.16
N LYS A 27 -12.75 5.11 -10.98
CA LYS A 27 -11.41 4.52 -10.99
C LYS A 27 -10.90 4.41 -9.57
N ARG A 28 -9.96 3.50 -9.36
CA ARG A 28 -9.40 3.20 -8.04
C ARG A 28 -8.03 3.82 -7.87
N VAL A 29 -7.79 4.34 -6.68
CA VAL A 29 -6.43 4.63 -6.19
C VAL A 29 -6.12 3.55 -5.17
N LEU A 30 -5.34 2.56 -5.60
CA LEU A 30 -5.14 1.31 -4.88
C LEU A 30 -3.89 1.37 -4.02
N LEU A 31 -3.98 0.94 -2.77
CA LEU A 31 -2.85 0.66 -1.88
C LEU A 31 -2.80 -0.84 -1.58
N VAL A 32 -1.67 -1.47 -1.91
CA VAL A 32 -1.35 -2.85 -1.55
C VAL A 32 -0.23 -2.84 -0.52
N TRP A 33 -0.43 -3.50 0.62
CA TRP A 33 0.54 -3.55 1.70
C TRP A 33 1.03 -4.97 1.96
N ASP A 34 2.32 -5.20 1.77
CA ASP A 34 3.01 -6.46 2.03
C ASP A 34 3.50 -6.51 3.49
N ALA A 35 2.68 -7.05 4.39
CA ALA A 35 3.02 -7.06 5.81
C ALA A 35 4.31 -7.84 6.12
N PRO A 36 4.55 -9.05 5.57
CA PRO A 36 5.79 -9.79 5.79
C PRO A 36 7.04 -8.99 5.39
N ASN A 37 7.03 -8.36 4.21
CA ASN A 37 8.19 -7.64 3.71
C ASN A 37 8.48 -6.37 4.52
N LEU A 38 7.43 -5.60 4.86
CA LEU A 38 7.60 -4.37 5.64
C LEU A 38 8.01 -4.65 7.08
N ASP A 39 7.47 -5.70 7.71
CA ASP A 39 7.90 -6.11 9.06
C ASP A 39 9.37 -6.55 9.07
N MET A 40 9.83 -7.23 8.00
CA MET A 40 11.23 -7.60 7.83
C MET A 40 12.15 -6.39 7.65
N GLY A 41 11.79 -5.46 6.75
CA GLY A 41 12.56 -4.24 6.53
C GLY A 41 12.66 -3.37 7.79
N LEU A 42 11.53 -3.19 8.48
CA LEU A 42 11.51 -2.47 9.76
C LEU A 42 12.36 -3.18 10.82
N GLY A 43 12.31 -4.52 10.86
CA GLY A 43 13.13 -5.31 11.78
C GLY A 43 14.63 -5.20 11.52
N ALA A 44 15.03 -5.02 10.26
CA ALA A 44 16.43 -4.77 9.89
C ALA A 44 16.90 -3.39 10.36
N ILE A 45 16.08 -2.35 10.22
CA ILE A 45 16.38 -0.99 10.71
C ILE A 45 16.48 -0.96 12.24
N LEU A 46 15.58 -1.67 12.93
CA LEU A 46 15.54 -1.70 14.40
C LEU A 46 16.55 -2.68 15.02
N GLY A 47 17.15 -3.56 14.22
CA GLY A 47 18.02 -4.62 14.73
C GLY A 47 17.32 -5.81 15.37
N GLY A 48 15.99 -5.87 15.32
CA GLY A 48 15.18 -6.83 16.08
C GLY A 48 13.70 -6.75 15.73
N ARG A 49 12.83 -7.42 16.49
CA ARG A 49 11.39 -7.34 16.24
C ARG A 49 10.87 -5.93 16.54
N PRO A 50 9.97 -5.38 15.71
CA PRO A 50 9.38 -4.06 15.95
C PRO A 50 8.65 -3.99 17.29
N THR A 51 9.01 -3.00 18.13
CA THR A 51 8.23 -2.64 19.32
C THR A 51 6.99 -1.86 18.91
N ALA A 52 6.00 -1.75 19.81
CA ALA A 52 4.78 -0.99 19.53
C ALA A 52 5.02 0.50 19.20
N ALA A 53 6.17 1.06 19.59
CA ALA A 53 6.53 2.45 19.31
C ALA A 53 6.88 2.68 17.83
N TYR A 54 7.51 1.69 17.19
CA TYR A 54 7.98 1.76 15.80
C TYR A 54 7.06 1.06 14.80
N ARG A 55 5.88 0.59 15.22
CA ARG A 55 4.91 0.03 14.28
C ARG A 55 4.21 1.15 13.49
N PRO A 56 4.04 0.98 12.17
CA PRO A 56 3.36 1.96 11.34
C PRO A 56 1.89 2.09 11.76
N ARG A 57 1.42 3.33 11.79
CA ARG A 57 0.05 3.71 12.11
C ARG A 57 -0.82 3.71 10.85
N PHE A 58 -1.65 2.69 10.71
CA PHE A 58 -2.55 2.54 9.57
C PHE A 58 -3.62 3.64 9.48
N ASP A 59 -3.99 4.28 10.60
CA ASP A 59 -4.88 5.45 10.57
C ASP A 59 -4.22 6.67 9.89
N ALA A 60 -2.90 6.84 10.05
CA ALA A 60 -2.14 7.87 9.36
C ALA A 60 -1.94 7.53 7.88
N LEU A 61 -1.61 6.28 7.58
CA LEU A 61 -1.49 5.79 6.21
C LEU A 61 -2.81 5.92 5.42
N GLY A 62 -3.94 5.59 6.04
CA GLY A 62 -5.26 5.75 5.43
C GLY A 62 -5.60 7.22 5.14
N ARG A 63 -5.27 8.14 6.07
CA ARG A 63 -5.43 9.59 5.85
C ARG A 63 -4.54 10.10 4.72
N TRP A 64 -3.30 9.62 4.64
CA TRP A 64 -2.41 9.94 3.54
C TRP A 64 -2.94 9.43 2.19
N LEU A 65 -3.46 8.20 2.14
CA LEU A 65 -4.07 7.64 0.92
C LEU A 65 -5.24 8.51 0.44
N LEU A 66 -6.11 8.95 1.36
CA LEU A 66 -7.22 9.85 1.03
C LEU A 66 -6.74 11.16 0.41
N SER A 67 -5.69 11.77 0.97
CA SER A 67 -5.07 12.97 0.41
C SER A 67 -4.49 12.70 -0.98
N ARG A 68 -3.79 11.58 -1.17
CA ARG A 68 -3.22 11.19 -2.47
C ARG A 68 -4.31 10.96 -3.52
N THR A 69 -5.42 10.33 -3.14
CA THR A 69 -6.59 10.18 -4.01
C THR A 69 -7.18 11.53 -4.40
N ALA A 70 -7.28 12.48 -3.46
CA ALA A 70 -7.75 13.83 -3.74
C ALA A 70 -6.81 14.56 -4.73
N GLU A 71 -5.49 14.47 -4.56
CA GLU A 71 -4.51 15.02 -5.50
C GLU A 71 -4.69 14.46 -6.91
N LEU A 72 -4.77 13.13 -7.06
CA LEU A 72 -4.94 12.48 -8.36
C LEU A 72 -6.28 12.85 -9.02
N SER A 73 -7.32 13.11 -8.21
CA SER A 73 -8.63 13.50 -8.72
C SER A 73 -8.63 14.88 -9.39
N THR A 74 -7.70 15.77 -9.03
CA THR A 74 -7.60 17.11 -9.64
C THR A 74 -7.17 17.07 -11.10
N SER A 75 -6.51 16.00 -11.53
CA SER A 75 -5.96 15.82 -12.87
C SER A 75 -6.94 15.15 -13.85
N GLY A 76 -8.12 14.72 -13.41
CA GLY A 76 -9.05 13.92 -14.20
C GLY A 76 -10.52 14.24 -13.98
N THR A 77 -11.38 13.65 -14.81
CA THR A 77 -12.85 13.80 -14.74
C THR A 77 -13.54 12.61 -14.07
N ALA A 78 -12.82 11.51 -13.86
CA ALA A 78 -13.32 10.31 -13.21
C ALA A 78 -13.49 10.52 -11.69
N THR A 79 -14.50 9.88 -11.11
CA THR A 79 -14.59 9.77 -9.65
C THR A 79 -13.55 8.76 -9.19
N LEU A 80 -12.72 9.14 -8.22
CA LEU A 80 -11.66 8.29 -7.69
C LEU A 80 -12.05 7.71 -6.34
N GLU A 81 -11.94 6.40 -6.19
CA GLU A 81 -12.20 5.69 -4.94
C GLU A 81 -10.88 5.17 -4.35
N PRO A 82 -10.55 5.53 -3.10
CA PRO A 82 -9.41 4.96 -2.40
C PRO A 82 -9.73 3.51 -2.00
N GLU A 83 -8.80 2.61 -2.25
CA GLU A 83 -8.90 1.22 -1.81
C GLU A 83 -7.58 0.77 -1.20
N ALA A 84 -7.62 0.11 -0.05
CA ALA A 84 -6.42 -0.35 0.64
C ALA A 84 -6.56 -1.78 1.15
N THR A 85 -5.57 -2.62 0.84
CA THR A 85 -5.55 -4.04 1.26
C THR A 85 -4.21 -4.40 1.90
N VAL A 86 -4.26 -4.98 3.09
CA VAL A 86 -3.10 -5.58 3.77
C VAL A 86 -3.04 -7.07 3.47
N PHE A 87 -1.91 -7.51 2.95
CA PHE A 87 -1.60 -8.92 2.69
C PHE A 87 -0.69 -9.44 3.80
N THR A 88 -1.03 -10.60 4.34
CA THR A 88 -0.31 -11.18 5.47
C THR A 88 -0.37 -12.71 5.45
N ASN A 89 0.66 -13.33 6.02
CA ASN A 89 0.66 -14.76 6.28
C ASN A 89 0.28 -15.07 7.74
N ILE A 90 -0.56 -16.10 7.93
CA ILE A 90 -0.95 -16.57 9.26
C ILE A 90 -0.25 -17.89 9.54
N ALA A 91 0.70 -17.88 10.48
CA ALA A 91 1.37 -19.09 10.93
C ALA A 91 0.39 -20.01 11.71
N PRO A 92 0.51 -21.34 11.60
CA PRO A 92 -0.29 -22.27 12.39
C PRO A 92 -0.22 -21.94 13.89
N GLY A 93 -1.38 -21.88 14.56
CA GLY A 93 -1.48 -21.56 15.99
C GLY A 93 -1.36 -20.07 16.36
N SER A 94 -1.16 -19.16 15.40
CA SER A 94 -1.04 -17.71 15.67
C SER A 94 -2.36 -16.94 15.55
N ALA A 95 -3.45 -17.58 15.14
CA ALA A 95 -4.70 -16.90 14.77
C ALA A 95 -5.26 -16.01 15.88
N ASP A 96 -5.28 -16.46 17.13
CA ASP A 96 -5.81 -15.67 18.25
C ASP A 96 -4.92 -14.47 18.61
N VAL A 97 -3.62 -14.55 18.32
CA VAL A 97 -2.67 -13.45 18.52
C VAL A 97 -2.84 -12.38 17.45
N VAL A 98 -3.11 -12.79 16.20
CA VAL A 98 -3.20 -11.89 15.04
C VAL A 98 -4.60 -11.27 14.90
N ARG A 99 -5.64 -11.95 15.40
CA ARG A 99 -7.05 -11.50 15.31
C ARG A 99 -7.28 -10.04 15.72
N PRO A 100 -6.81 -9.54 16.89
CA PRO A 100 -7.06 -8.16 17.28
C PRO A 100 -6.46 -7.13 16.30
N TRP A 101 -5.31 -7.46 15.70
CA TRP A 101 -4.67 -6.60 14.72
C TRP A 101 -5.46 -6.57 13.39
N VAL A 102 -5.96 -7.73 12.93
CA VAL A 102 -6.83 -7.80 11.75
C VAL A 102 -8.13 -7.01 11.96
N GLU A 103 -8.74 -7.15 13.13
CA GLU A 103 -9.95 -6.38 13.49
C GLU A 103 -9.67 -4.88 13.53
N ALA A 104 -8.52 -4.47 14.07
CA ALA A 104 -8.12 -3.06 14.07
C ALA A 104 -7.93 -2.49 12.66
N LEU A 105 -7.27 -3.22 11.74
CA LEU A 105 -7.12 -2.81 10.35
C LEU A 105 -8.47 -2.62 9.65
N ARG A 106 -9.37 -3.58 9.84
CA ARG A 106 -10.72 -3.53 9.26
C ARG A 106 -11.54 -2.37 9.82
N ASN A 107 -11.39 -2.05 11.11
CA ASN A 107 -12.04 -0.89 11.73
C ASN A 107 -11.51 0.44 11.19
N VAL A 108 -10.25 0.50 10.72
CA VAL A 108 -9.70 1.68 10.03
C VAL A 108 -10.24 1.81 8.60
N GLY A 109 -10.63 0.69 7.98
CA GLY A 109 -11.15 0.64 6.61
C GLY A 109 -10.27 -0.12 5.62
N PHE A 110 -9.24 -0.81 6.08
CA PHE A 110 -8.41 -1.66 5.22
C PHE A 110 -9.07 -3.03 5.03
N ALA A 111 -9.06 -3.52 3.79
CA ALA A 111 -9.25 -4.95 3.54
C ALA A 111 -8.04 -5.72 4.05
N VAL A 112 -8.24 -6.99 4.41
CA VAL A 112 -7.15 -7.88 4.86
C VAL A 112 -7.25 -9.18 4.10
N PHE A 113 -6.19 -9.50 3.36
CA PHE A 113 -5.97 -10.82 2.77
C PHE A 113 -5.01 -11.60 3.68
N ALA A 114 -5.51 -12.69 4.26
CA ALA A 114 -4.77 -13.52 5.20
C ALA A 114 -4.58 -14.93 4.64
N LYS A 115 -3.34 -15.27 4.27
CA LYS A 115 -2.98 -16.57 3.68
C LYS A 115 -2.32 -17.48 4.73
N PRO A 116 -2.80 -18.70 4.98
CA PRO A 116 -2.11 -19.64 5.85
C PRO A 116 -0.67 -19.90 5.38
N LYS A 117 0.31 -19.81 6.28
CA LYS A 117 1.70 -20.19 5.97
C LYS A 117 1.86 -21.71 6.14
N VAL A 118 1.62 -22.46 5.07
CA VAL A 118 1.67 -23.93 5.11
C VAL A 118 3.09 -24.48 4.92
N ASP A 119 3.93 -23.75 4.18
CA ASP A 119 5.34 -24.05 3.93
C ASP A 119 6.17 -22.76 3.74
N GLU A 120 7.45 -22.91 3.39
CA GLU A 120 8.37 -21.79 3.16
C GLU A 120 8.06 -21.00 1.88
N ASP A 121 7.43 -21.66 0.89
CA ASP A 121 7.05 -21.10 -0.41
C ASP A 121 5.66 -20.42 -0.38
N SER A 122 5.01 -20.40 0.79
CA SER A 122 3.71 -19.78 1.00
C SER A 122 3.81 -18.25 1.11
N ASP A 123 4.36 -17.57 0.10
CA ASP A 123 4.37 -16.11 -0.01
C ASP A 123 2.99 -15.56 -0.41
N VAL A 124 2.85 -14.23 -0.48
CA VAL A 124 1.61 -13.52 -0.86
C VAL A 124 1.77 -12.72 -2.16
N ASP A 125 2.91 -12.86 -2.85
CA ASP A 125 3.30 -11.99 -3.95
C ASP A 125 2.38 -12.16 -5.16
N ALA A 126 2.09 -13.41 -5.53
CA ALA A 126 1.14 -13.71 -6.59
C ALA A 126 -0.28 -13.20 -6.27
N ASP A 127 -0.72 -13.32 -5.01
CA ASP A 127 -2.04 -12.84 -4.58
C ASP A 127 -2.13 -11.31 -4.66
N MET A 128 -1.04 -10.60 -4.35
CA MET A 128 -0.93 -9.16 -4.49
C MET A 128 -1.00 -8.72 -5.96
N LEU A 129 -0.26 -9.38 -6.84
CA LEU A 129 -0.27 -9.10 -8.28
C LEU A 129 -1.64 -9.38 -8.90
N ASP A 130 -2.27 -10.52 -8.58
CA ASP A 130 -3.62 -10.85 -9.03
C ASP A 130 -4.64 -9.79 -8.58
N HIS A 131 -4.48 -9.27 -7.36
CA HIS A 131 -5.34 -8.21 -6.82
C HIS A 131 -5.21 -6.89 -7.57
N ILE A 132 -3.98 -6.51 -7.94
CA ILE A 132 -3.68 -5.32 -8.75
C ILE A 132 -4.23 -5.50 -10.16
N ASP A 133 -3.90 -6.62 -10.81
CA ASP A 133 -4.31 -6.91 -12.18
C ASP A 133 -5.83 -6.92 -12.34
N PHE A 134 -6.55 -7.52 -11.38
CA PHE A 134 -8.00 -7.51 -11.37
C PHE A 134 -8.59 -6.09 -11.38
N ARG A 135 -7.95 -5.14 -10.67
CA ARG A 135 -8.39 -3.74 -10.59
C ARG A 135 -7.93 -2.90 -11.78
N ASN A 136 -6.86 -3.32 -12.43
CA ASN A 136 -6.33 -2.66 -13.62
C ASN A 136 -7.15 -2.96 -14.89
N ARG A 137 -7.94 -4.04 -14.90
CA ARG A 137 -8.82 -4.41 -16.03
C ARG A 137 -9.65 -3.22 -16.49
N ASP A 138 -9.77 -3.09 -17.81
CA ASP A 138 -10.54 -2.04 -18.49
C ASP A 138 -10.18 -0.60 -18.06
N GLY A 139 -8.93 -0.38 -17.61
CA GLY A 139 -8.45 0.93 -17.19
C GLY A 139 -9.00 1.38 -15.83
N GLY A 140 -9.32 0.42 -14.95
CA GLY A 140 -9.93 0.66 -13.64
C GLY A 140 -9.03 1.32 -12.59
N LEU A 141 -7.72 1.44 -12.84
CA LEU A 141 -6.79 2.14 -11.96
C LEU A 141 -6.58 3.61 -12.39
N ALA A 142 -6.58 4.50 -11.41
CA ALA A 142 -6.12 5.88 -11.51
C ALA A 142 -4.79 6.12 -10.79
N GLY A 143 -4.38 5.18 -9.95
CA GLY A 143 -3.07 5.15 -9.31
C GLY A 143 -2.91 3.87 -8.51
N VAL A 144 -1.67 3.41 -8.34
CA VAL A 144 -1.36 2.26 -7.50
C VAL A 144 -0.13 2.53 -6.63
N MET A 145 -0.28 2.21 -5.36
CA MET A 145 0.76 2.29 -4.36
C MET A 145 1.02 0.91 -3.80
N VAL A 146 2.26 0.44 -3.91
CA VAL A 146 2.67 -0.87 -3.39
C VAL A 146 3.68 -0.65 -2.29
N ALA A 147 3.30 -0.97 -1.06
CA ALA A 147 4.23 -1.08 0.03
C ALA A 147 4.88 -2.47 -0.02
N SER A 148 6.04 -2.58 -0.67
CA SER A 148 6.91 -3.76 -0.64
C SER A 148 8.32 -3.37 -1.10
N ALA A 149 9.33 -4.01 -0.50
CA ALA A 149 10.72 -3.92 -0.94
C ALA A 149 11.10 -5.00 -1.97
N ASP A 150 10.20 -5.92 -2.32
CA ASP A 150 10.51 -7.00 -3.26
C ASP A 150 10.49 -6.53 -4.74
N GLY A 151 11.67 -6.20 -5.25
CA GLY A 151 11.83 -5.83 -6.65
C GLY A 151 11.78 -7.00 -7.64
N GLN A 152 11.98 -8.25 -7.18
CA GLN A 152 11.91 -9.41 -8.08
C GLN A 152 10.47 -9.68 -8.50
N ALA A 153 9.54 -9.63 -7.54
CA ALA A 153 8.11 -9.81 -7.82
C ALA A 153 7.50 -8.58 -8.50
N PHE A 154 7.76 -7.37 -7.98
CA PHE A 154 6.95 -6.20 -8.31
C PHE A 154 7.51 -5.30 -9.41
N LYS A 155 8.83 -5.25 -9.64
CA LYS A 155 9.41 -4.24 -10.53
C LYS A 155 8.80 -4.28 -11.94
N GLY A 156 8.91 -5.41 -12.62
CA GLY A 156 8.42 -5.56 -14.00
C GLY A 156 6.91 -5.28 -14.14
N PRO A 157 6.03 -5.90 -13.31
CA PRO A 157 4.59 -5.63 -13.33
C PRO A 157 4.24 -4.16 -13.07
N LEU A 158 4.88 -3.51 -12.10
CA LEU A 158 4.64 -2.10 -11.77
C LEU A 158 5.11 -1.16 -12.88
N GLU A 159 6.27 -1.43 -13.47
CA GLU A 159 6.77 -0.67 -14.63
C GLU A 159 5.84 -0.79 -15.84
N ALA A 160 5.24 -1.96 -16.06
CA ALA A 160 4.26 -2.16 -17.12
C ALA A 160 2.98 -1.34 -16.89
N ILE A 161 2.51 -1.22 -15.65
CA ILE A 161 1.38 -0.35 -15.29
C ILE A 161 1.76 1.13 -15.48
N ALA A 162 2.93 1.54 -15.00
CA ALA A 162 3.42 2.91 -15.13
C ALA A 162 3.51 3.35 -16.60
N ALA A 163 3.96 2.46 -17.48
CA ALA A 163 4.04 2.70 -18.92
C ALA A 163 2.68 2.99 -19.60
N THR A 164 1.56 2.64 -18.96
CA THR A 164 0.21 3.01 -19.43
C THR A 164 -0.21 4.43 -19.05
N GLY A 165 0.62 5.15 -18.29
CA GLY A 165 0.35 6.49 -17.77
C GLY A 165 -0.37 6.50 -16.42
N VAL A 166 -0.57 5.34 -15.79
CA VAL A 166 -1.08 5.26 -14.42
C VAL A 166 0.06 5.58 -13.45
N PRO A 167 -0.10 6.56 -12.54
CA PRO A 167 0.88 6.83 -11.50
C PRO A 167 1.10 5.59 -10.61
N VAL A 168 2.35 5.16 -10.50
CA VAL A 168 2.75 4.03 -9.67
C VAL A 168 3.78 4.52 -8.65
N GLN A 169 3.53 4.24 -7.37
CA GLN A 169 4.44 4.62 -6.30
C GLN A 169 4.75 3.42 -5.39
N VAL A 170 6.03 3.21 -5.10
CA VAL A 170 6.49 2.19 -4.17
C VAL A 170 6.69 2.84 -2.81
N LEU A 171 6.06 2.26 -1.79
CA LEU A 171 6.24 2.65 -0.40
C LEU A 171 7.21 1.68 0.28
N GLY A 172 8.15 2.19 1.04
CA GLY A 172 9.03 1.30 1.79
C GLY A 172 10.07 2.05 2.58
N PHE A 173 11.11 1.32 2.96
CA PHE A 173 12.31 1.92 3.53
C PHE A 173 13.37 2.02 2.44
N ARG A 174 13.96 3.20 2.27
CA ARG A 174 14.93 3.47 1.20
C ARG A 174 16.08 2.46 1.15
N GLU A 175 16.50 1.97 2.31
CA GLU A 175 17.57 0.98 2.51
C GLU A 175 17.26 -0.39 1.91
N HIS A 176 15.97 -0.69 1.68
CA HIS A 176 15.50 -1.99 1.24
C HIS A 176 14.89 -1.98 -0.16
N ALA A 177 14.47 -0.81 -0.67
CA ALA A 177 13.79 -0.67 -1.95
C ALA A 177 14.65 0.05 -3.02
N SER A 178 15.95 -0.27 -3.09
CA SER A 178 16.88 0.40 -4.02
C SER A 178 16.42 0.35 -5.48
N TRP A 179 15.79 -0.75 -5.90
CA TRP A 179 15.23 -0.93 -7.24
C TRP A 179 14.17 0.11 -7.60
N ALA A 180 13.37 0.56 -6.63
CA ALA A 180 12.35 1.58 -6.81
C ALA A 180 12.96 2.98 -6.73
N VAL A 181 13.89 3.20 -5.79
CA VAL A 181 14.63 4.47 -5.63
C VAL A 181 15.39 4.86 -6.90
N THR A 182 15.95 3.87 -7.61
CA THR A 182 16.71 4.10 -8.85
C THR A 182 15.86 3.91 -10.11
N SER A 183 14.54 3.79 -10.00
CA SER A 183 13.67 3.67 -11.18
C SER A 183 13.41 5.05 -11.78
N ASP A 184 13.46 5.15 -13.11
CA ASP A 184 13.13 6.39 -13.83
C ASP A 184 11.62 6.57 -14.03
N ILE A 185 10.82 5.52 -13.80
CA ILE A 185 9.37 5.50 -14.10
C ILE A 185 8.49 5.20 -12.90
N LEU A 186 9.05 4.66 -11.81
CA LEU A 186 8.32 4.45 -10.56
C LEU A 186 8.64 5.58 -9.58
N GLU A 187 7.62 6.11 -8.91
CA GLU A 187 7.84 7.00 -7.78
C GLU A 187 8.23 6.17 -6.55
N PHE A 188 9.15 6.66 -5.73
CA PHE A 188 9.44 6.07 -4.42
C PHE A 188 9.08 7.07 -3.32
N LEU A 189 8.39 6.58 -2.29
CA LEU A 189 8.10 7.35 -1.07
C LEU A 189 8.56 6.54 0.15
N ASP A 190 9.43 7.13 0.95
CA ASP A 190 9.83 6.51 2.20
C ASP A 190 8.65 6.54 3.19
N LEU A 191 8.34 5.40 3.82
CA LEU A 191 7.25 5.31 4.79
C LEU A 191 7.40 6.28 5.96
N GLU A 192 8.64 6.63 6.32
CA GLU A 192 8.90 7.60 7.38
C GLU A 192 8.54 9.04 6.98
N ASP A 193 8.53 9.34 5.68
CA ASP A 193 8.14 10.66 5.16
C ASP A 193 6.62 10.87 5.18
N ILE A 194 5.82 9.82 5.42
CA ILE A 194 4.37 9.92 5.55
C ILE A 194 3.99 10.45 6.95
N PRO A 195 3.37 11.64 7.06
CA PRO A 195 3.13 12.29 8.35
C PRO A 195 2.31 11.43 9.33
N GLY A 196 2.93 11.13 10.48
CA GLY A 196 2.29 10.41 11.58
C GLY A 196 2.18 8.90 11.42
N VAL A 197 2.79 8.31 10.37
CA VAL A 197 2.91 6.85 10.24
C VAL A 197 3.78 6.29 11.36
N PHE A 198 4.91 6.91 11.66
CA PHE A 198 5.70 6.59 12.85
C PHE A 198 5.54 7.65 13.93
N ARG A 199 5.53 7.22 15.20
CA ARG A 199 5.42 8.12 16.36
C ARG A 199 6.76 8.78 16.70
N GLU A 200 7.82 8.03 16.49
CA GLU A 200 9.19 8.45 16.69
C GLU A 200 9.95 8.20 15.38
N PRO A 201 10.96 9.03 15.06
CA PRO A 201 11.86 8.73 13.97
C PRO A 201 12.48 7.34 14.15
N LEU A 202 12.64 6.63 13.05
CA LEU A 202 13.36 5.38 13.01
C LEU A 202 14.83 5.65 13.35
N PRO A 203 15.49 4.78 14.13
CA PRO A 203 16.88 4.94 14.53
C PRO A 203 17.84 4.64 13.36
N ARG A 204 17.73 5.41 12.28
CA ARG A 204 18.56 5.26 11.08
C ARG A 204 19.98 5.69 11.39
N VAL A 205 20.92 4.90 10.88
CA VAL A 205 22.31 5.29 10.77
C VAL A 205 22.58 5.60 9.31
N SER A 206 22.60 6.87 8.94
CA SER A 206 23.04 7.30 7.62
C SER A 206 24.56 7.51 7.63
N LEU A 207 25.29 6.65 6.89
CA LEU A 207 26.73 6.82 6.72
C LEU A 207 27.08 8.05 5.87
N ASP A 208 26.13 8.53 5.05
CA ASP A 208 26.29 9.70 4.19
C ASP A 208 26.07 11.03 4.95
N SER A 209 25.66 10.96 6.23
CA SER A 209 25.37 12.13 7.06
C SER A 209 25.97 11.98 8.46
N LEU A 210 27.20 11.48 8.52
CA LEU A 210 27.96 11.40 9.77
C LEU A 210 28.47 12.79 10.17
N PRO A 211 28.50 13.11 11.48
CA PRO A 211 29.16 14.31 11.96
C PRO A 211 30.67 14.25 11.72
N ASP A 212 31.33 15.40 11.61
CA ASP A 212 32.77 15.51 11.31
C ASP A 212 33.64 14.80 12.36
N GLU A 213 33.18 14.78 13.62
CA GLU A 213 33.82 14.05 14.73
C GLU A 213 33.60 12.52 14.69
N GLY A 214 32.79 12.03 13.76
CA GLY A 214 32.39 10.62 13.64
C GLY A 214 31.25 10.23 14.60
N ALA A 215 30.55 9.13 14.29
CA ALA A 215 29.48 8.59 15.13
C ALA A 215 29.78 7.18 15.63
N TRP A 216 29.41 6.90 16.88
CA TRP A 216 29.42 5.55 17.43
C TRP A 216 28.18 4.79 16.97
N LEU A 217 28.37 3.79 16.12
CA LEU A 217 27.29 2.93 15.64
C LEU A 217 27.12 1.76 16.60
N GLN A 218 26.06 1.81 17.41
CA GLN A 218 25.78 0.75 18.37
C GLN A 218 25.37 -0.54 17.65
N PRO A 219 25.83 -1.71 18.12
CA PRO A 219 25.42 -2.97 17.53
C PRO A 219 23.92 -3.19 17.75
N PHE A 220 23.20 -3.50 16.67
CA PHE A 220 21.78 -3.84 16.67
C PHE A 220 21.43 -5.05 17.55
N ARG A 221 22.37 -5.96 17.76
CA ARG A 221 22.23 -7.15 18.62
C ARG A 221 23.50 -7.40 19.42
N PRO A 222 23.42 -7.92 20.65
CA PRO A 222 24.61 -8.33 21.40
C PRO A 222 25.32 -9.52 20.71
N LEU A 223 26.65 -9.60 20.82
CA LEU A 223 27.46 -10.69 20.24
C LEU A 223 27.01 -12.10 20.68
N SER A 224 26.41 -12.22 21.86
CA SER A 224 25.86 -13.47 22.39
C SER A 224 24.76 -14.08 21.49
N ALA A 225 24.10 -13.29 20.64
CA ALA A 225 23.09 -13.77 19.70
C ALA A 225 23.65 -14.80 18.70
N LEU A 226 24.95 -14.80 18.41
CA LEU A 226 25.61 -15.75 17.51
C LEU A 226 25.61 -17.19 18.06
N LEU A 227 25.47 -17.36 19.38
CA LEU A 227 25.52 -18.68 20.02
C LEU A 227 24.22 -19.49 19.87
N VAL A 228 23.12 -18.83 19.50
CA VAL A 228 21.79 -19.46 19.39
C VAL A 228 21.65 -20.28 18.09
N GLY A 229 22.51 -20.07 17.08
CA GLY A 229 22.42 -20.72 15.76
C GLY A 229 23.15 -22.06 15.59
N ARG A 230 23.79 -22.63 16.63
CA ARG A 230 24.60 -23.87 16.52
C ARG A 230 24.02 -25.11 17.20
N GLN A 231 22.81 -25.07 17.75
CA GLN A 231 22.17 -26.27 18.30
C GLN A 231 21.31 -26.94 17.22
N GLY A 232 21.97 -27.62 16.28
CA GLY A 232 21.27 -28.28 15.18
C GLY A 232 22.17 -29.08 14.25
N VAL A 233 23.26 -29.67 14.75
CA VAL A 233 23.89 -30.84 14.12
C VAL A 233 24.51 -31.66 15.24
N SER A 234 23.83 -32.75 15.61
CA SER A 234 24.47 -33.92 16.20
C SER A 234 23.76 -35.16 15.72
#